data_AF-A0A842X0I7-F1
#
_entry.id   AF-A0A842X0I7-F1
#
_cell.length_a   1.000
_cell.length_b   1.000
_cell.length_c   1.000
_cell.angle_alpha   90.00
_cell.angle_beta   90.00
_cell.angle_gamma   90.00
#
_symmetry.space_group_name_H-M   'P 1'
#
loop_
_entity.id
_entity.type
_entity.pdbx_description
1 polymer ?
#
loop_
_entity_poly.entity_id
_entity_poly.type
_entity_poly.pdbx_seq_one_letter_code
_entity_poly.pdbx_strand_id
1 'polypeptide(L)'
;MTSSFMKDNMILLRGIIALIFTAVATVVAISAVVSLPSNMAGISYLYIAAAIYVPLAYWMRGWGVVVGYVSCVILGILTTPLGIVGSLVWGLADASEALMPILAIYIFLIEPDFEPSPRGRIGFLLVAIITFLLVILSIVIPTFGNILLFASFTTGIAGIALVALFEKGKKRTNWIGFLIFGVLLASFASAIPGAFTFYLFNISSFDGAISAFYAWFVGDVIVLSSIGTILMLLSPYVKKTPIWSKSLF
;
A
#
# COMPACT_ATOMS: atom_id res chain seq x y z
N MET A 1 3.97 23.24 32.01
CA MET A 1 3.13 23.66 30.87
C MET A 1 3.64 23.16 29.50
N THR A 2 4.64 22.28 29.43
CA THR A 2 5.42 22.12 28.18
C THR A 2 5.26 20.78 27.45
N SER A 3 4.99 19.65 28.12
CA SER A 3 4.94 18.35 27.41
C SER A 3 3.61 18.01 26.74
N SER A 4 2.46 18.36 27.35
CA SER A 4 1.15 18.11 26.74
C SER A 4 0.91 19.01 25.52
N PHE A 5 1.18 20.31 25.65
CA PHE A 5 1.05 21.28 24.56
C PHE A 5 1.89 20.91 23.33
N MET A 6 3.13 20.47 23.52
CA MET A 6 3.97 19.99 22.42
C MET A 6 3.43 18.70 21.78
N LYS A 7 2.88 17.79 22.59
CA LYS A 7 2.26 16.55 22.09
C LYS A 7 1.02 16.85 21.25
N ASP A 8 0.16 17.74 21.71
CA ASP A 8 -1.08 18.12 21.04
C ASP A 8 -0.77 18.80 19.69
N ASN A 9 0.23 19.69 19.65
CA ASN A 9 0.69 20.32 18.41
C ASN A 9 1.25 19.31 17.40
N MET A 10 1.93 18.27 17.87
CA MET A 10 2.46 17.20 17.00
C MET A 10 1.36 16.31 16.44
N ILE A 11 0.34 15.98 17.23
CA ILE A 11 -0.85 15.25 16.77
C ILE A 11 -1.58 16.07 15.70
N LEU A 12 -1.80 17.36 15.95
CA LEU A 12 -2.44 18.26 14.99
C LEU A 12 -1.66 18.33 13.67
N LEU A 13 -0.34 18.53 13.74
CA LEU A 13 0.52 18.59 12.56
C LEU A 13 0.43 17.29 11.72
N ARG A 14 0.46 16.12 12.37
CA ARG A 14 0.29 14.84 11.67
C ARG A 14 -1.11 14.68 11.08
N GLY A 15 -2.14 15.16 11.76
CA GLY A 15 -3.50 15.21 11.21
C GLY A 15 -3.58 16.05 9.93
N ILE A 16 -2.92 17.22 9.90
CA ILE A 16 -2.83 18.06 8.70
C ILE A 16 -2.07 17.34 7.57
N ILE A 17 -0.94 16.70 7.90
CA ILE A 17 -0.18 15.92 6.92
C ILE A 17 -1.02 14.76 6.37
N ALA A 18 -1.76 14.05 7.23
CA ALA A 18 -2.66 12.97 6.84
C ALA A 18 -3.78 13.49 5.92
N LEU A 19 -4.34 14.68 6.18
CA LEU A 19 -5.32 15.29 5.30
C LEU A 19 -4.75 15.55 3.89
N ILE A 20 -3.52 16.07 3.81
CA ILE A 20 -2.84 16.30 2.52
C ILE A 20 -2.63 14.97 1.79
N PHE A 21 -2.11 13.95 2.47
CA PHE A 21 -1.91 12.64 1.86
C PHE A 21 -3.23 11.93 1.50
N THR A 22 -4.32 12.20 2.22
CA THR A 22 -5.66 11.72 1.85
C THR A 22 -6.08 12.30 0.49
N ALA A 23 -5.88 13.61 0.29
CA ALA A 23 -6.18 14.24 -1.00
C ALA A 23 -5.30 13.66 -2.13
N VAL A 24 -4.00 13.49 -1.89
CA VAL A 24 -3.08 12.89 -2.87
C VAL A 24 -3.48 11.45 -3.18
N ALA A 25 -3.71 10.62 -2.17
CA ALA A 25 -4.13 9.23 -2.34
C ALA A 25 -5.46 9.12 -3.10
N THR A 26 -6.41 10.02 -2.82
CA THR A 26 -7.70 10.08 -3.54
C THR A 26 -7.49 10.39 -5.02
N VAL A 27 -6.70 11.41 -5.36
CA VAL A 27 -6.42 11.78 -6.76
C VAL A 27 -5.72 10.64 -7.50
N VAL A 28 -4.73 10.01 -6.86
CA VAL A 28 -3.99 8.88 -7.42
C VAL A 28 -4.90 7.66 -7.61
N ALA A 29 -5.76 7.36 -6.63
CA ALA A 29 -6.72 6.27 -6.71
C ALA A 29 -7.72 6.45 -7.86
N ILE A 30 -8.34 7.63 -7.96
CA ILE A 30 -9.27 7.96 -9.05
C ILE A 30 -8.56 7.86 -10.39
N SER A 31 -7.34 8.39 -10.48
CA SER A 31 -6.54 8.33 -11.72
C SER A 31 -6.21 6.89 -12.12
N ALA A 32 -5.88 6.03 -11.16
CA ALA A 32 -5.62 4.61 -11.39
C ALA A 32 -6.87 3.88 -11.89
N VAL A 33 -8.03 4.12 -11.28
CA VAL A 33 -9.31 3.50 -11.71
C VAL A 33 -9.72 3.96 -13.11
N VAL A 34 -9.50 5.23 -13.45
CA VAL A 34 -9.85 5.78 -14.77
C VAL A 34 -8.88 5.32 -15.86
N SER A 35 -7.58 5.28 -15.56
CA SER A 35 -6.55 5.02 -16.57
C SER A 35 -6.21 3.53 -16.71
N LEU A 36 -6.38 2.75 -15.64
CA LEU A 36 -6.06 1.32 -15.58
C LEU A 36 -7.21 0.52 -14.96
N PRO A 37 -8.45 0.64 -15.51
CA PRO A 37 -9.61 -0.03 -14.96
C PRO A 37 -9.44 -1.55 -15.01
N SER A 38 -9.86 -2.21 -13.94
CA SER A 38 -10.06 -3.65 -13.94
C SER A 38 -11.42 -4.01 -14.57
N ASN A 39 -11.76 -5.30 -14.55
CA ASN A 39 -13.06 -5.78 -15.01
C ASN A 39 -14.23 -5.39 -14.07
N MET A 40 -13.95 -4.73 -12.94
CA MET A 40 -14.95 -4.25 -11.98
C MET A 40 -14.79 -2.74 -11.75
N ALA A 41 -15.92 -2.02 -11.77
CA ALA A 41 -15.94 -0.58 -11.56
C ALA A 41 -15.38 -0.21 -10.17
N GLY A 42 -14.56 0.85 -10.12
CA GLY A 42 -13.88 1.26 -8.89
C GLY A 42 -12.57 0.52 -8.59
N ILE A 43 -12.27 -0.57 -9.29
CA ILE A 43 -11.06 -1.37 -9.04
C ILE A 43 -10.10 -1.18 -10.22
N SER A 44 -8.83 -0.91 -9.91
CA SER A 44 -7.76 -0.82 -10.91
C SER A 44 -6.84 -2.02 -10.86
N TYR A 45 -6.24 -2.40 -11.99
CA TYR A 45 -5.20 -3.45 -12.00
C TYR A 45 -3.94 -3.07 -11.23
N LEU A 46 -3.69 -1.77 -11.04
CA LEU A 46 -2.53 -1.24 -10.32
C LEU A 46 -2.97 -0.09 -9.43
N TYR A 47 -3.27 -0.41 -8.18
CA TYR A 47 -3.79 0.56 -7.23
C TYR A 47 -2.66 1.34 -6.55
N ILE A 48 -2.14 2.35 -7.24
CA ILE A 48 -0.94 3.12 -6.83
C ILE A 48 -1.13 3.80 -5.46
N ALA A 49 -2.37 4.09 -5.05
CA ALA A 49 -2.67 4.70 -3.76
C ALA A 49 -2.17 3.86 -2.57
N ALA A 50 -2.16 2.52 -2.69
CA ALA A 50 -1.60 1.63 -1.67
C ALA A 50 -0.14 1.95 -1.32
N ALA A 51 0.67 2.29 -2.32
CA ALA A 51 2.05 2.71 -2.09
C ALA A 51 2.19 4.03 -1.34
N ILE A 52 1.11 4.78 -1.12
CA ILE A 52 1.14 6.02 -0.32
C ILE A 52 0.80 5.68 1.13
N TYR A 53 -0.37 5.12 1.40
CA TYR A 53 -0.85 4.97 2.78
C TYR A 53 -0.20 3.80 3.54
N VAL A 54 0.28 2.75 2.84
CA VAL A 54 0.99 1.64 3.49
C VAL A 54 2.35 2.08 4.08
N PRO A 55 3.23 2.79 3.34
CA PRO A 55 4.41 3.42 3.94
C PRO A 55 4.06 4.43 5.03
N LEU A 56 2.99 5.23 4.86
CA LEU A 56 2.54 6.13 5.91
C LEU A 56 2.09 5.38 7.18
N ALA A 57 1.57 4.16 7.09
CA ALA A 57 1.30 3.37 8.28
C ALA A 57 2.58 2.95 9.02
N TYR A 58 3.66 2.66 8.28
CA TYR A 58 5.00 2.45 8.86
C TYR A 58 5.63 3.74 9.42
N TRP A 59 5.23 4.92 8.98
CA TRP A 59 5.83 6.18 9.43
C TRP A 59 4.98 6.91 10.47
N MET A 60 3.69 7.09 10.21
CA MET A 60 2.72 7.85 11.00
C MET A 60 1.72 6.97 11.77
N ARG A 61 1.83 5.64 11.69
CA ARG A 61 0.97 4.68 12.42
C ARG A 61 -0.51 4.82 12.01
N GLY A 62 -1.41 5.06 12.97
CA GLY A 62 -2.85 5.12 12.75
C GLY A 62 -3.27 6.17 11.73
N TRP A 63 -2.49 7.24 11.55
CA TRP A 63 -2.74 8.21 10.50
C TRP A 63 -2.64 7.63 9.09
N GLY A 64 -1.77 6.64 8.84
CA GLY A 64 -1.73 5.94 7.56
C GLY A 64 -3.02 5.17 7.28
N VAL A 65 -3.61 4.56 8.32
CA VAL A 65 -4.92 3.90 8.23
C VAL A 65 -6.03 4.90 7.91
N VAL A 66 -6.01 6.07 8.55
CA VAL A 66 -6.97 7.14 8.26
C VAL A 66 -6.85 7.60 6.81
N VAL A 67 -5.63 7.79 6.31
CA VAL A 67 -5.39 8.17 4.90
C VAL A 67 -6.01 7.15 3.96
N GLY A 68 -5.68 5.86 4.11
CA GLY A 68 -6.21 4.80 3.25
C GLY A 68 -7.73 4.69 3.32
N TYR A 69 -8.29 4.65 4.53
CA TYR A 69 -9.74 4.56 4.73
C TYR A 69 -10.48 5.72 4.06
N VAL A 70 -10.10 6.96 4.37
CA VAL A 70 -10.84 8.14 3.90
C VAL A 70 -10.66 8.32 2.40
N SER A 71 -9.47 8.07 1.83
CA SER A 71 -9.30 8.16 0.38
C SER A 71 -10.14 7.12 -0.37
N CYS A 72 -10.25 5.90 0.16
CA CYS A 72 -11.04 4.83 -0.44
C CYS A 72 -12.55 5.10 -0.34
N VAL A 73 -13.02 5.65 0.79
CA VAL A 73 -14.43 6.09 0.92
C VAL A 73 -14.77 7.15 -0.13
N ILE A 74 -13.90 8.15 -0.32
CA ILE A 74 -14.12 9.21 -1.32
C ILE A 74 -14.12 8.61 -2.73
N LEU A 75 -13.15 7.73 -3.04
CA LEU A 75 -13.12 6.99 -4.31
C LEU A 75 -14.44 6.24 -4.54
N GLY A 76 -14.92 5.49 -3.54
CA GLY A 76 -16.15 4.70 -3.61
C GLY A 76 -17.36 5.57 -3.96
N ILE A 77 -17.51 6.69 -3.27
CA ILE A 77 -18.62 7.63 -3.49
C ILE A 77 -18.59 8.20 -4.91
N LEU A 78 -17.39 8.49 -5.43
CA LEU A 78 -17.24 9.20 -6.70
C LEU A 78 -17.21 8.28 -7.93
N THR A 79 -16.82 7.01 -7.77
CA THR A 79 -16.48 6.14 -8.92
C THR A 79 -17.25 4.82 -8.96
N THR A 80 -18.10 4.54 -7.96
CA THR A 80 -18.80 3.25 -7.85
C THR A 80 -20.30 3.42 -7.58
N PRO A 81 -21.12 2.41 -7.89
CA PRO A 81 -22.54 2.42 -7.55
C PRO A 81 -22.83 2.03 -6.08
N LEU A 82 -21.82 1.93 -5.20
CA LEU A 82 -21.97 1.51 -3.81
C LEU A 82 -22.79 2.50 -2.95
N GLY A 83 -22.90 3.76 -3.38
CA GLY A 83 -23.46 4.83 -2.57
C GLY A 83 -22.65 5.07 -1.29
N ILE A 84 -23.16 5.90 -0.38
CA ILE A 84 -22.42 6.31 0.82
C ILE A 84 -22.16 5.11 1.75
N VAL A 85 -23.18 4.31 2.04
CA VAL A 85 -23.07 3.19 2.98
C VAL A 85 -22.12 2.11 2.45
N GLY A 86 -22.26 1.73 1.18
CA GLY A 86 -21.36 0.76 0.56
C GLY A 86 -19.92 1.28 0.50
N SER A 87 -19.71 2.57 0.24
CA SER A 87 -18.37 3.17 0.24
C SER A 87 -17.72 3.19 1.62
N LEU A 88 -18.49 3.43 2.69
CA LEU A 88 -18.00 3.36 4.08
C LEU A 88 -17.53 1.95 4.46
N VAL A 89 -18.24 0.92 3.98
CA VAL A 89 -17.86 -0.49 4.18
C VAL A 89 -16.66 -0.83 3.29
N TRP A 90 -16.67 -0.40 2.04
CA TRP A 90 -15.62 -0.68 1.08
C TRP A 90 -14.27 -0.08 1.49
N GLY A 91 -14.27 1.12 2.08
CA GLY A 91 -13.07 1.75 2.61
C GLY A 91 -12.34 0.94 3.68
N LEU A 92 -13.01 -0.05 4.31
CA LEU A 92 -12.35 -0.99 5.22
C LEU A 92 -11.27 -1.83 4.51
N ALA A 93 -11.31 -1.95 3.18
CA ALA A 93 -10.25 -2.56 2.38
C ALA A 93 -8.91 -1.87 2.60
N ASP A 94 -8.78 -0.60 2.20
CA ASP A 94 -7.53 0.17 2.34
C ASP A 94 -7.16 0.37 3.82
N ALA A 95 -8.15 0.46 4.72
CA ALA A 95 -7.89 0.52 6.16
C ALA A 95 -7.21 -0.76 6.67
N SER A 96 -7.71 -1.93 6.28
CA SER A 96 -7.16 -3.23 6.69
C SER A 96 -5.77 -3.45 6.12
N GLU A 97 -5.51 -2.98 4.91
CA GLU A 97 -4.19 -3.01 4.27
C GLU A 97 -3.18 -2.15 5.03
N ALA A 98 -3.54 -0.92 5.37
CA ALA A 98 -2.73 -0.02 6.19
C ALA A 98 -2.56 -0.51 7.64
N LEU A 99 -3.48 -1.35 8.14
CA LEU A 99 -3.38 -1.93 9.48
C LEU A 99 -2.29 -3.00 9.56
N MET A 100 -2.00 -3.71 8.46
CA MET A 100 -0.99 -4.79 8.47
C MET A 100 0.41 -4.30 8.88
N PRO A 101 0.93 -3.17 8.37
CA PRO A 101 2.15 -2.52 8.90
C PRO A 101 2.13 -2.26 10.41
N ILE A 102 0.98 -1.85 10.95
CA ILE A 102 0.83 -1.55 12.38
C ILE A 102 0.94 -2.83 13.20
N LEU A 103 0.33 -3.92 12.75
CA LEU A 103 0.48 -5.25 13.36
C LEU A 103 1.94 -5.70 13.33
N ALA A 104 2.63 -5.48 12.22
CA ALA A 104 4.07 -5.75 12.07
C ALA A 104 4.90 -5.07 13.17
N ILE A 105 4.60 -3.79 13.43
CA ILE A 105 5.33 -2.98 14.41
C ILE A 105 5.00 -3.38 15.86
N TYR A 106 3.72 -3.55 16.20
CA TYR A 106 3.32 -3.75 17.60
C TYR A 106 3.34 -5.22 18.06
N ILE A 107 3.08 -6.16 17.15
CA ILE A 107 3.05 -7.60 17.50
C ILE A 107 4.41 -8.24 17.23
N PHE A 108 5.01 -7.92 16.08
CA PHE A 108 6.25 -8.56 15.63
C PHE A 108 7.49 -7.71 15.85
N LEU A 109 7.32 -6.53 16.48
CA LEU A 109 8.40 -5.61 16.84
C LEU A 109 9.30 -5.21 15.65
N ILE A 110 8.71 -5.16 14.45
CA ILE A 110 9.40 -4.71 13.25
C ILE A 110 9.65 -3.22 13.38
N GLU A 111 10.92 -2.84 13.40
CA GLU A 111 11.31 -1.44 13.39
C GLU A 111 11.28 -0.95 11.94
N PRO A 112 10.70 0.21 11.61
CA PRO A 112 10.72 0.73 10.25
C PRO A 112 12.10 1.33 9.91
N ASP A 113 13.16 0.55 10.09
CA ASP A 113 14.52 0.82 9.62
C ASP A 113 14.81 -0.04 8.40
N PHE A 114 14.49 0.53 7.24
CA PHE A 114 14.63 -0.11 5.94
C PHE A 114 15.83 0.45 5.18
N GLU A 115 16.89 0.86 5.87
CA GLU A 115 18.14 1.22 5.18
C GLU A 115 18.90 -0.05 4.77
N PRO A 116 18.95 -0.41 3.47
CA PRO A 116 19.72 -1.56 3.05
C PRO A 116 21.23 -1.27 3.15
N SER A 117 22.02 -2.33 3.32
CA SER A 117 23.46 -2.32 3.11
C SER A 117 23.82 -1.80 1.71
N PRO A 118 25.07 -1.35 1.45
CA PRO A 118 25.47 -0.90 0.11
C PRO A 118 25.20 -1.91 -1.01
N ARG A 119 25.42 -3.21 -0.74
CA ARG A 119 25.12 -4.29 -1.69
C ARG A 119 23.61 -4.53 -1.83
N GLY A 120 22.88 -4.51 -0.72
CA GLY A 120 21.43 -4.57 -0.71
C GLY A 120 20.79 -3.43 -1.50
N ARG A 121 21.32 -2.21 -1.39
CA ARG A 121 20.80 -1.01 -2.07
C ARG A 121 20.83 -1.15 -3.60
N ILE A 122 21.91 -1.68 -4.16
CA ILE A 122 22.03 -1.87 -5.61
C ILE A 122 21.04 -2.93 -6.08
N GLY A 123 21.02 -4.10 -5.42
CA GLY A 123 20.07 -5.17 -5.76
C GLY A 123 18.61 -4.71 -5.65
N PHE A 124 18.32 -3.92 -4.63
CA PHE A 124 17.01 -3.35 -4.39
C PHE A 124 16.57 -2.38 -5.49
N LEU A 125 17.40 -1.38 -5.79
CA LEU A 125 17.07 -0.38 -6.81
C LEU A 125 16.89 -1.04 -8.17
N LEU A 126 17.74 -2.01 -8.51
CA LEU A 126 17.61 -2.76 -9.74
C LEU A 126 16.28 -3.50 -9.80
N VAL A 127 15.89 -4.23 -8.74
CA VAL A 127 14.64 -4.99 -8.78
C VAL A 127 13.42 -4.07 -8.77
N ALA A 128 13.44 -2.98 -8.01
CA ALA A 128 12.35 -2.02 -8.02
C ALA A 128 12.20 -1.36 -9.40
N ILE A 129 13.31 -0.97 -10.04
CA ILE A 129 13.31 -0.41 -11.41
C ILE A 129 12.83 -1.45 -12.42
N ILE A 130 13.33 -2.69 -12.36
CA ILE A 130 12.92 -3.76 -13.29
C ILE A 130 11.42 -4.03 -13.13
N THR A 131 10.93 -4.16 -11.89
CA THR A 131 9.50 -4.37 -11.62
C THR A 131 8.68 -3.23 -12.18
N PHE A 132 9.11 -1.98 -11.95
CA PHE A 132 8.44 -0.79 -12.47
C PHE A 132 8.44 -0.74 -14.00
N LEU A 133 9.54 -1.13 -14.65
CA LEU A 133 9.63 -1.20 -16.11
C LEU A 133 8.73 -2.31 -16.68
N LEU A 134 8.69 -3.48 -16.04
CA LEU A 134 7.80 -4.57 -16.44
C LEU A 134 6.32 -4.18 -16.34
N VAL A 135 5.99 -3.36 -15.34
CA VAL A 135 4.66 -2.75 -15.19
C VAL A 135 4.35 -1.78 -16.33
N ILE A 136 5.26 -0.87 -16.67
CA ILE A 136 5.06 0.04 -17.79
C ILE A 136 4.88 -0.76 -19.09
N LEU A 137 5.70 -1.79 -19.30
CA LEU A 137 5.61 -2.65 -20.48
C LEU A 137 4.29 -3.43 -20.54
N SER A 138 3.73 -3.86 -19.39
CA SER A 138 2.44 -4.57 -19.38
C SER A 138 1.27 -3.66 -19.80
N ILE A 139 1.37 -2.37 -19.50
CA ILE A 139 0.39 -1.35 -19.93
C ILE A 139 0.57 -1.03 -21.41
N VAL A 140 1.81 -0.87 -21.87
CA VAL A 140 2.12 -0.44 -23.26
C VAL A 140 1.96 -1.58 -24.28
N ILE A 141 2.13 -2.84 -23.85
CA ILE A 141 2.11 -4.02 -24.74
C ILE A 141 1.02 -5.01 -24.28
N PRO A 142 -0.26 -4.75 -24.60
CA PRO A 142 -1.40 -5.54 -24.10
C PRO A 142 -1.32 -7.03 -24.48
N THR A 143 -0.72 -7.35 -25.64
CA THR A 143 -0.55 -8.72 -26.13
C THR A 143 0.21 -9.62 -25.14
N PHE A 144 1.12 -9.04 -24.35
CA PHE A 144 1.89 -9.76 -23.32
C PHE A 144 1.50 -9.35 -21.89
N GLY A 145 0.40 -8.59 -21.73
CA GLY A 145 0.02 -7.97 -20.46
C GLY A 145 0.02 -8.94 -19.28
N ASN A 146 -0.62 -10.11 -19.43
CA ASN A 146 -0.69 -11.12 -18.37
C ASN A 146 0.68 -11.71 -17.99
N ILE A 147 1.54 -11.98 -18.98
CA ILE A 147 2.89 -12.53 -18.75
C ILE A 147 3.75 -11.47 -18.05
N LEU A 148 3.69 -10.21 -18.51
CA LEU A 148 4.45 -9.12 -17.94
C LEU A 148 3.96 -8.72 -16.54
N LEU A 149 2.65 -8.80 -16.27
CA LEU A 149 2.09 -8.64 -14.93
C LEU A 149 2.57 -9.75 -13.99
N PHE A 150 2.54 -11.01 -14.43
CA PHE A 150 3.06 -12.12 -13.65
C PHE A 150 4.58 -12.00 -13.40
N ALA A 151 5.34 -11.57 -14.41
CA ALA A 151 6.76 -11.29 -14.28
C ALA A 151 7.01 -10.15 -13.27
N SER A 152 6.19 -9.10 -13.29
CA SER A 152 6.27 -7.99 -12.32
C SER A 152 6.01 -8.47 -10.89
N PHE A 153 4.93 -9.24 -10.71
CA PHE A 153 4.55 -9.83 -9.42
C PHE A 153 5.69 -10.69 -8.83
N THR A 154 6.22 -11.62 -9.64
CA THR A 154 7.29 -12.52 -9.19
C THR A 154 8.60 -11.78 -8.94
N THR A 155 8.97 -10.83 -9.81
CA THR A 155 10.21 -10.06 -9.70
C THR A 155 10.20 -9.17 -8.45
N GLY A 156 9.08 -8.51 -8.16
CA GLY A 156 8.95 -7.67 -6.97
C GLY A 156 9.12 -8.44 -5.66
N ILE A 157 8.43 -9.58 -5.52
CA ILE A 157 8.58 -10.48 -4.37
C ILE A 157 10.02 -10.99 -4.26
N ALA A 158 10.57 -11.51 -5.37
CA ALA A 158 11.92 -12.06 -5.39
C ALA A 158 12.97 -11.01 -5.02
N GLY A 159 12.79 -9.75 -5.44
CA GLY A 159 13.68 -8.65 -5.10
C GLY A 159 13.78 -8.36 -3.63
N ILE A 160 12.64 -8.20 -2.97
CA ILE A 160 12.61 -7.92 -1.53
C ILE A 160 13.17 -9.14 -0.76
N ALA A 161 12.84 -10.35 -1.19
CA ALA A 161 13.39 -11.57 -0.61
C ALA A 161 14.92 -11.64 -0.76
N LEU A 162 15.47 -11.34 -1.94
CA LEU A 162 16.91 -11.28 -2.18
C LEU A 162 17.59 -10.22 -1.33
N VAL A 163 16.98 -9.03 -1.20
CA VAL A 163 17.50 -7.96 -0.33
C VAL A 163 17.53 -8.42 1.11
N ALA A 164 16.45 -9.02 1.60
CA ALA A 164 16.41 -9.60 2.93
C ALA A 164 17.51 -10.66 3.15
N LEU A 165 17.87 -11.45 2.13
CA LEU A 165 18.97 -12.42 2.21
C LEU A 165 20.36 -11.76 2.28
N PHE A 166 20.54 -10.59 1.67
CA PHE A 166 21.80 -9.83 1.76
C PHE A 166 21.95 -9.08 3.08
N GLU A 167 20.86 -8.79 3.77
CA GLU A 167 20.86 -8.13 5.07
C GLU A 167 21.13 -9.10 6.22
N LYS A 168 21.58 -8.56 7.36
CA LYS A 168 21.86 -9.32 8.59
C LYS A 168 21.15 -8.73 9.80
N GLY A 169 20.89 -9.57 10.81
CA GLY A 169 20.29 -9.17 12.07
C GLY A 169 18.92 -8.48 11.89
N LYS A 170 18.69 -7.40 12.63
CA LYS A 170 17.41 -6.65 12.61
C LYS A 170 17.01 -6.17 11.21
N LYS A 171 17.97 -5.77 10.36
CA LYS A 171 17.65 -5.29 9.00
C LYS A 171 17.00 -6.37 8.14
N ARG A 172 17.48 -7.62 8.25
CA ARG A 172 16.87 -8.77 7.59
C ARG A 172 15.46 -9.00 8.10
N THR A 173 15.27 -8.99 9.41
CA THR A 173 13.93 -9.14 10.03
C THR A 173 12.98 -8.05 9.57
N ASN A 174 13.43 -6.80 9.47
CA ASN A 174 12.61 -5.70 8.99
C ASN A 174 12.17 -5.94 7.54
N TRP A 175 13.08 -6.26 6.62
CA TRP A 175 12.73 -6.52 5.22
C TRP A 175 11.82 -7.73 5.02
N ILE A 176 12.04 -8.81 5.77
CA ILE A 176 11.12 -9.95 5.79
C ILE A 176 9.75 -9.51 6.31
N GLY A 177 9.75 -8.72 7.38
CA GLY A 177 8.55 -8.12 7.95
C GLY A 177 7.79 -7.26 6.95
N PHE A 178 8.48 -6.43 6.18
CA PHE A 178 7.87 -5.62 5.13
C PHE A 178 7.32 -6.48 3.99
N LEU A 179 8.05 -7.51 3.55
CA LEU A 179 7.53 -8.43 2.54
C LEU A 179 6.24 -9.11 3.01
N ILE A 180 6.18 -9.56 4.27
CA ILE A 180 5.03 -10.27 4.80
C ILE A 180 3.88 -9.30 5.11
N PHE A 181 4.11 -8.26 5.90
CA PHE A 181 3.06 -7.37 6.43
C PHE A 181 2.83 -6.11 5.61
N GLY A 182 3.83 -5.63 4.89
CA GLY A 182 3.74 -4.43 4.05
C GLY A 182 3.44 -4.72 2.58
N VAL A 183 3.51 -5.99 2.16
CA VAL A 183 3.20 -6.41 0.78
C VAL A 183 2.15 -7.53 0.82
N LEU A 184 2.51 -8.76 1.18
CA LEU A 184 1.63 -9.91 0.97
C LEU A 184 0.33 -9.88 1.80
N LEU A 185 0.43 -9.73 3.12
CA LEU A 185 -0.73 -9.67 3.99
C LEU A 185 -1.51 -8.37 3.81
N ALA A 186 -0.83 -7.26 3.50
CA ALA A 186 -1.47 -6.00 3.18
C ALA A 186 -2.41 -6.18 1.98
N SER A 187 -1.88 -6.64 0.85
CA SER A 187 -2.64 -6.91 -0.38
C SER A 187 -3.75 -7.95 -0.19
N PHE A 188 -3.51 -8.97 0.63
CA PHE A 188 -4.53 -9.98 0.90
C PHE A 188 -5.66 -9.41 1.78
N ALA A 189 -5.30 -8.61 2.79
CA ALA A 189 -6.25 -7.99 3.70
C ALA A 189 -7.14 -6.96 3.01
N SER A 190 -6.62 -6.13 2.08
CA SER A 190 -7.45 -5.24 1.25
C SER A 190 -8.32 -6.01 0.27
N ALA A 191 -7.75 -6.97 -0.47
CA ALA A 191 -8.44 -7.59 -1.60
C ALA A 191 -9.72 -8.34 -1.19
N ILE A 192 -9.78 -8.92 0.01
CA ILE A 192 -10.99 -9.62 0.50
C ILE A 192 -12.17 -8.63 0.66
N PRO A 193 -12.19 -7.71 1.63
CA PRO A 193 -13.27 -6.74 1.77
C PRO A 193 -13.43 -5.89 0.51
N GLY A 194 -12.34 -5.54 -0.19
CA GLY A 194 -12.37 -4.76 -1.42
C GLY A 194 -13.22 -5.41 -2.51
N ALA A 195 -12.97 -6.69 -2.80
CA ALA A 195 -13.69 -7.40 -3.85
C ALA A 195 -15.09 -7.89 -3.40
N PHE A 196 -15.21 -8.38 -2.17
CA PHE A 196 -16.45 -8.98 -1.69
C PHE A 196 -17.51 -7.94 -1.28
N THR A 197 -17.13 -6.68 -1.04
CA THR A 197 -18.14 -5.63 -0.79
C THR A 197 -19.08 -5.47 -1.98
N PHE A 198 -18.60 -5.53 -3.22
CA PHE A 198 -19.46 -5.44 -4.40
C PHE A 198 -20.47 -6.60 -4.48
N TYR A 199 -20.06 -7.80 -4.08
CA TYR A 199 -20.97 -8.94 -3.97
C TYR A 199 -22.01 -8.74 -2.86
N LEU A 200 -21.58 -8.29 -1.67
CA LEU A 200 -22.47 -8.04 -0.54
C LEU A 200 -23.55 -6.98 -0.83
N PHE A 201 -23.23 -6.01 -1.67
CA PHE A 201 -24.17 -4.96 -2.10
C PHE A 201 -24.92 -5.32 -3.40
N ASN A 202 -24.86 -6.57 -3.86
CA ASN A 202 -25.51 -7.08 -5.07
C ASN A 202 -25.13 -6.34 -6.37
N ILE A 203 -23.90 -5.80 -6.43
CA ILE A 203 -23.37 -5.12 -7.61
C ILE A 203 -22.65 -6.11 -8.54
N SER A 204 -22.03 -7.15 -7.97
CA SER A 204 -21.34 -8.19 -8.74
C SER A 204 -21.86 -9.58 -8.43
N SER A 205 -21.64 -10.52 -9.35
CA SER A 205 -21.73 -11.94 -9.06
C SER A 205 -20.59 -12.39 -8.14
N PHE A 206 -20.71 -13.60 -7.57
CA PHE A 206 -19.63 -14.21 -6.80
C PHE A 206 -18.37 -14.42 -7.65
N ASP A 207 -18.51 -14.92 -8.88
CA ASP A 207 -17.39 -15.07 -9.82
C ASP A 207 -16.73 -13.73 -10.15
N GLY A 208 -17.54 -12.67 -10.26
CA GLY A 208 -17.05 -11.29 -10.42
C GLY A 208 -16.22 -10.84 -9.23
N ALA A 209 -16.65 -11.14 -7.99
CA ALA A 209 -15.87 -10.84 -6.79
C ALA A 209 -14.57 -11.64 -6.73
N ILE A 210 -14.57 -12.92 -7.13
CA ILE A 210 -13.33 -13.71 -7.22
C ILE A 210 -12.37 -13.12 -8.23
N SER A 211 -12.86 -12.73 -9.42
CA SER A 211 -12.03 -12.07 -10.43
C SER A 211 -11.45 -10.75 -9.92
N ALA A 212 -12.26 -9.94 -9.22
CA ALA A 212 -11.83 -8.69 -8.63
C ALA A 212 -10.78 -8.90 -7.53
N PHE A 213 -10.96 -9.93 -6.69
CA PHE A 213 -10.01 -10.29 -5.65
C PHE A 213 -8.62 -10.56 -6.25
N TYR A 214 -8.53 -11.36 -7.32
CA TYR A 214 -7.24 -11.65 -7.96
C TYR A 214 -6.61 -10.41 -8.59
N ALA A 215 -7.40 -9.60 -9.31
CA ALA A 215 -6.90 -8.37 -9.92
C ALA A 215 -6.34 -7.40 -8.86
N TRP A 216 -7.09 -7.22 -7.77
CA TRP A 216 -6.71 -6.36 -6.66
C TRP A 216 -5.46 -6.88 -5.95
N PHE A 217 -5.47 -8.15 -5.52
CA PHE A 217 -4.35 -8.76 -4.80
C PHE A 217 -3.05 -8.69 -5.60
N VAL A 218 -3.09 -9.07 -6.89
CA VAL A 218 -1.90 -9.02 -7.75
C VAL A 218 -1.43 -7.58 -7.96
N GLY A 219 -2.37 -6.66 -8.18
CA GLY A 219 -2.08 -5.24 -8.36
C GLY A 219 -1.38 -4.62 -7.16
N ASP A 220 -1.91 -4.82 -5.96
CA ASP A 220 -1.34 -4.31 -4.72
C ASP A 220 0.05 -4.91 -4.47
N VAL A 221 0.23 -6.22 -4.69
CA VAL A 221 1.54 -6.85 -4.52
C VAL A 221 2.57 -6.20 -5.45
N ILE A 222 2.22 -5.97 -6.71
CA ILE A 222 3.11 -5.30 -7.67
C ILE A 222 3.44 -3.89 -7.21
N VAL A 223 2.43 -3.09 -6.86
CA VAL A 223 2.60 -1.69 -6.46
C VAL A 223 3.42 -1.56 -5.17
N LEU A 224 3.09 -2.35 -4.15
CA LEU A 224 3.79 -2.31 -2.86
C LEU A 224 5.20 -2.86 -2.97
N SER A 225 5.41 -3.93 -3.77
CA SER A 225 6.74 -4.50 -3.96
C SER A 225 7.67 -3.67 -4.85
N SER A 226 7.13 -2.70 -5.60
CA SER A 226 7.91 -1.78 -6.43
C SER A 226 7.97 -0.36 -5.83
N ILE A 227 6.89 0.40 -5.90
CA ILE A 227 6.81 1.80 -5.46
C ILE A 227 6.86 1.87 -3.94
N GLY A 228 6.07 1.05 -3.24
CA GLY A 228 6.06 1.02 -1.76
C GLY A 228 7.45 0.72 -1.20
N THR A 229 8.09 -0.30 -1.77
CA THR A 229 9.51 -0.65 -1.58
C THR A 229 10.43 0.56 -1.74
N ILE A 230 10.42 1.25 -2.89
CA ILE A 230 11.25 2.46 -3.12
C ILE A 230 11.02 3.51 -2.01
N LEU A 231 9.77 3.74 -1.63
CA LEU A 231 9.43 4.69 -0.58
C LEU A 231 9.97 4.25 0.77
N MET A 232 9.97 2.95 1.10
CA MET A 232 10.54 2.46 2.36
C MET A 232 12.03 2.78 2.51
N LEU A 233 12.79 2.94 1.43
CA LEU A 233 14.19 3.40 1.51
C LEU A 233 14.33 4.82 2.10
N LEU A 234 13.26 5.62 2.06
CA LEU A 234 13.25 6.96 2.63
C LEU A 234 13.10 6.94 4.16
N SER A 235 12.77 5.79 4.76
CA SER A 235 12.52 5.66 6.20
C SER A 235 13.60 6.27 7.10
N PRO A 236 14.92 6.13 6.83
CA PRO A 236 15.96 6.75 7.65
C PRO A 236 15.93 8.28 7.65
N TYR A 237 15.43 8.87 6.57
CA TYR A 237 15.23 10.31 6.43
C TYR A 237 13.92 10.74 7.08
N VAL A 238 12.83 9.99 6.84
CA VAL A 238 11.52 10.25 7.44
C VAL A 238 11.56 10.19 8.98
N LYS A 239 12.37 9.30 9.56
CA LYS A 239 12.62 9.23 11.02
C LYS A 239 13.07 10.55 11.65
N LYS A 240 13.66 11.45 10.86
CA LYS A 240 14.18 12.75 11.31
C LYS A 240 13.15 13.88 11.14
N THR A 241 11.96 13.58 10.63
CA THR A 241 10.90 14.57 10.36
C THR A 241 9.69 14.38 11.29
N PRO A 242 8.78 15.37 11.37
CA PRO A 242 7.54 15.27 12.15
C PRO A 242 6.57 14.15 11.70
N ILE A 243 6.75 13.63 10.48
CA ILE A 243 5.97 12.52 9.92
C ILE A 243 6.17 11.26 10.76
N TRP A 244 7.38 11.05 11.29
CA TRP A 244 7.65 9.86 12.08
C TRP A 244 6.92 9.88 13.43
N SER A 245 6.17 8.80 13.72
CA SER A 245 5.48 8.58 14.98
C SER A 245 5.89 7.25 15.65
N LYS A 246 6.03 7.32 16.97
CA LYS A 246 6.14 6.14 17.85
C LYS A 246 4.81 5.80 18.54
N SER A 247 3.91 6.77 18.65
CA SER A 247 2.55 6.60 19.16
C SER A 247 1.59 6.25 18.03
N LEU A 248 0.47 5.62 18.36
CA LEU A 248 -0.55 5.29 17.37
C LEU A 248 -1.08 6.53 16.63
N PHE A 249 -1.17 7.68 17.31
CA PHE A 249 -1.52 8.99 16.75
C PHE A 249 -0.54 10.07 17.23
#